data_AF-A0A1I2B9G2-F1
#
_entry.id   AF-A0A1I2B9G2-F1
#
_cell.length_a   1.000
_cell.length_b   1.000
_cell.length_c   1.000
_cell.angle_alpha   90.00
_cell.angle_beta   90.00
_cell.angle_gamma   90.00
#
_symmetry.space_group_name_H-M   'P 1'
#
loop_
_entity.id
_entity.type
_entity.pdbx_description
1 polymer ?
#
loop_
_entity_poly.entity_id
_entity_poly.type
_entity_poly.pdbx_seq_one_letter_code
_entity_poly.pdbx_strand_id
1 'polypeptide(L)'
;MIVQELPMREYYAHLRRHPIPEIMDDACLAAVANVEAQYGNTITHGAGLEVRLGEQARYVDYIMNIDVEHIPFVSSLWYEIDYAEFAKGGPIEPCLFTNLALAEHSYSELWDKMLPPFMGERRARRLRAPLNRVTAALPKGASIKQIGTMSGRGELDIMRLVIIFSVWESVFDGLKAIGWQGSTEALREALEPWKETKNVAVNIDLGEAGVLPKIGIEVCSNWRHPLLMDKFIARLEEAGLCLPSKGEALRRWIRIRPDGAPFIQTLIAYFKLNYKDGRITEAKAYLEQSPYIHHHYFDAYDRPLRLDMELAGGQKILPVGKALALIRECGQNRVRHVRLTGGVAGYKDMPILLQESKKQGVATEIVIRGHVQESWLAATGAAGADAFLVDMEGAADVAARTTLQLLQKLRFSNVRARWYMHRDNTEELKAVVETAAGLGVQELLITGAKPQDGNKMKAQLPDWAQMEAAAAFIREYEGSNGVEDILLQDKKMHLTVESCFSQFRAFMGGTDARYNDNQGIGRGCEAGRSFFAVAADGSFTPCLYMEKNAETPSTGYCNTENIVDFWEKSSVLGTLRCSGEGISECANCCFQRRCLHCQALGKDISCPVYHAL
;
A
#
# COMPACT_ATOMS: atom_id res chain seq x y z
N MET A 1 -0.96 -3.18 10.44
CA MET A 1 -0.13 -2.82 9.27
C MET A 1 0.97 -1.92 9.79
N ILE A 2 2.24 -2.26 9.55
CA ILE A 2 3.36 -1.41 9.97
C ILE A 2 3.39 -0.25 8.98
N VAL A 3 3.16 0.99 9.47
CA VAL A 3 3.29 2.19 8.65
C VAL A 3 4.75 2.26 8.20
N GLN A 4 4.99 2.34 6.89
CA GLN A 4 6.36 2.47 6.39
C GLN A 4 6.84 3.88 6.66
N GLU A 5 7.90 4.00 7.45
CA GLU A 5 8.60 5.25 7.69
C GLU A 5 9.46 5.60 6.47
N LEU A 6 9.06 6.63 5.73
CA LEU A 6 9.75 7.04 4.51
C LEU A 6 10.26 8.47 4.67
N PRO A 7 11.49 8.78 4.21
CA PRO A 7 11.94 10.16 4.18
C PRO A 7 11.15 10.94 3.12
N MET A 8 10.88 12.21 3.38
CA MET A 8 10.03 13.06 2.51
C MET A 8 10.44 13.02 1.03
N ARG A 9 11.74 12.96 0.74
CA ARG A 9 12.26 12.87 -0.64
C ARG A 9 11.72 11.69 -1.45
N GLU A 10 11.31 10.60 -0.82
CA GLU A 10 10.72 9.46 -1.53
C GLU A 10 9.32 9.77 -2.05
N TYR A 11 8.51 10.49 -1.25
CA TYR A 11 7.21 10.99 -1.70
C TYR A 11 7.38 12.01 -2.83
N TYR A 12 8.34 12.92 -2.69
CA TYR A 12 8.63 13.90 -3.74
C TYR A 12 9.16 13.24 -5.03
N ALA A 13 9.98 12.19 -4.93
CA ALA A 13 10.41 11.41 -6.08
C ALA A 13 9.23 10.72 -6.79
N HIS A 14 8.27 10.17 -6.05
CA HIS A 14 7.05 9.62 -6.61
C HIS A 14 6.21 10.71 -7.32
N LEU A 15 6.04 11.88 -6.70
CA LEU A 15 5.30 13.00 -7.29
C LEU A 15 5.93 13.48 -8.61
N ARG A 16 7.27 13.62 -8.68
CA ARG A 16 7.99 14.02 -9.91
C ARG A 16 7.80 13.06 -11.07
N ARG A 17 7.58 11.78 -10.80
CA ARG A 17 7.37 10.76 -11.84
C ARG A 17 5.98 10.82 -12.45
N HIS A 18 5.00 11.31 -11.69
CA HIS A 18 3.62 11.45 -12.13
C HIS A 18 3.20 12.92 -12.12
N PRO A 19 3.82 13.76 -12.98
CA PRO A 19 3.51 15.19 -13.00
C PRO A 19 2.04 15.43 -13.34
N ILE A 20 1.46 16.44 -12.68
CA ILE A 20 0.09 16.88 -12.93
C ILE A 20 0.09 18.36 -13.28
N PRO A 21 0.49 18.73 -14.51
CA PRO A 21 0.71 20.12 -14.91
C PRO A 21 -0.54 21.01 -14.83
N GLU A 22 -1.74 20.42 -14.81
CA GLU A 22 -3.02 21.13 -14.64
C GLU A 22 -3.26 21.56 -13.19
N ILE A 23 -2.55 20.95 -12.24
CA ILE A 23 -2.62 21.22 -10.78
C ILE A 23 -1.36 21.91 -10.30
N MET A 24 -0.19 21.45 -10.75
CA MET A 24 1.13 21.88 -10.31
C MET A 24 2.03 22.06 -11.53
N ASP A 25 2.34 23.30 -11.90
CA ASP A 25 3.24 23.58 -13.01
C ASP A 25 4.72 23.45 -12.63
N ASP A 26 5.61 23.57 -13.62
CA ASP A 26 7.06 23.36 -13.43
C ASP A 26 7.66 24.35 -12.42
N ALA A 27 7.13 25.56 -12.32
CA ALA A 27 7.57 26.54 -11.33
C ALA A 27 7.17 26.12 -9.92
N CYS A 28 5.95 25.62 -9.73
CA CYS A 28 5.52 25.06 -8.46
C CYS A 28 6.34 23.81 -8.11
N LEU A 29 6.55 22.89 -9.06
CA LEU A 29 7.35 21.69 -8.84
C LEU A 29 8.79 22.04 -8.46
N ALA A 30 9.41 23.01 -9.15
CA ALA A 30 10.74 23.50 -8.80
C ALA A 30 10.79 24.12 -7.39
N ALA A 31 9.74 24.84 -6.97
CA ALA A 31 9.66 25.42 -5.64
C ALA A 31 9.57 24.37 -4.53
N VAL A 32 8.98 23.19 -4.78
CA VAL A 32 8.97 22.06 -3.82
C VAL A 32 10.39 21.58 -3.49
N ALA A 33 11.39 21.84 -4.34
CA ALA A 33 12.79 21.54 -4.03
C ALA A 33 13.29 22.28 -2.76
N ASN A 34 12.71 23.42 -2.39
CA ASN A 34 13.04 24.08 -1.11
C ASN A 34 12.55 23.24 0.08
N VAL A 35 11.37 22.63 -0.05
CA VAL A 35 10.86 21.67 0.94
C VAL A 35 11.78 20.45 1.01
N GLU A 36 12.23 19.91 -0.14
CA GLU A 36 13.19 18.79 -0.19
C GLU A 36 14.53 19.16 0.45
N ALA A 37 15.04 20.36 0.22
CA ALA A 37 16.29 20.82 0.81
C ALA A 37 16.24 20.88 2.35
N GLN A 38 15.10 21.29 2.92
CA GLN A 38 14.95 21.43 4.36
C GLN A 38 14.50 20.13 5.05
N TYR A 39 13.61 19.37 4.42
CA TYR A 39 12.93 18.22 5.03
C TYR A 39 13.15 16.89 4.30
N GLY A 40 13.97 16.84 3.25
CA GLY A 40 14.11 15.66 2.39
C GLY A 40 14.58 14.40 3.12
N ASN A 41 15.33 14.54 4.22
CA ASN A 41 15.77 13.43 5.08
C ASN A 41 14.81 13.13 6.24
N THR A 42 13.82 13.99 6.48
CA THR A 42 12.86 13.85 7.58
C THR A 42 11.91 12.71 7.27
N ILE A 43 11.79 11.77 8.22
CA ILE A 43 10.82 10.69 8.14
C ILE A 43 9.41 11.28 8.24
N THR A 44 8.55 10.85 7.33
CA THR A 44 7.16 11.26 7.29
C THR A 44 6.24 10.08 7.04
N HIS A 45 5.12 10.07 7.77
CA HIS A 45 4.10 9.01 7.70
C HIS A 45 3.18 9.16 6.49
N GLY A 46 3.25 10.29 5.79
CA GLY A 46 2.48 10.57 4.59
C GLY A 46 2.75 12.00 4.12
N ALA A 47 2.61 12.22 2.82
CA ALA A 47 2.76 13.53 2.20
C ALA A 47 1.60 13.79 1.24
N GLY A 48 1.43 15.03 0.80
CA GLY A 48 0.33 15.38 -0.07
C GLY A 48 0.33 16.82 -0.54
N LEU A 49 -0.75 17.17 -1.25
CA LEU A 49 -0.97 18.49 -1.85
C LEU A 49 -2.37 18.99 -1.48
N GLU A 50 -2.49 20.25 -1.08
CA GLU A 50 -3.77 20.95 -1.05
C GLU A 50 -3.93 21.72 -2.37
N VAL A 51 -5.02 21.43 -3.09
CA VAL A 51 -5.26 21.96 -4.44
C VAL A 51 -6.55 22.76 -4.46
N ARG A 52 -6.50 24.01 -4.90
CA ARG A 52 -7.69 24.82 -5.21
C ARG A 52 -8.27 24.40 -6.56
N LEU A 53 -9.56 24.06 -6.63
CA LEU A 53 -10.13 23.43 -7.82
C LEU A 53 -10.77 24.40 -8.81
N GLY A 54 -11.32 25.51 -8.32
CA GLY A 54 -12.02 26.51 -9.16
C GLY A 54 -11.12 27.58 -9.79
N GLU A 55 -9.85 27.63 -9.40
CA GLU A 55 -8.90 28.68 -9.83
C GLU A 55 -7.98 28.17 -10.95
N GLN A 56 -7.60 29.05 -11.88
CA GLN A 56 -6.64 28.73 -12.95
C GLN A 56 -5.20 28.58 -12.44
N ALA A 57 -4.92 29.02 -11.21
CA ALA A 57 -3.62 28.89 -10.57
C ALA A 57 -3.17 27.42 -10.50
N ARG A 58 -1.90 27.16 -10.83
CA ARG A 58 -1.31 25.81 -10.89
C ARG A 58 -0.19 25.66 -9.88
N TYR A 59 -0.45 26.17 -8.68
CA TYR A 59 0.38 25.94 -7.51
C TYR A 59 -0.45 25.28 -6.42
N VAL A 60 0.25 24.64 -5.49
CA VAL A 60 -0.34 23.82 -4.42
C VAL A 60 0.35 24.12 -3.10
N ASP A 61 -0.37 23.93 -2.01
CA ASP A 61 0.25 23.90 -0.69
C ASP A 61 0.74 22.46 -0.43
N TYR A 62 1.90 22.32 0.20
CA TYR A 62 2.50 21.01 0.48
C TYR A 62 2.17 20.57 1.89
N ILE A 63 1.75 19.32 2.07
CA ILE A 63 1.44 18.75 3.37
C ILE A 63 2.30 17.53 3.68
N MET A 64 2.73 17.36 4.93
CA MET A 64 3.43 16.15 5.39
C MET A 64 3.24 15.90 6.89
N ASN A 65 3.24 14.64 7.32
CA ASN A 65 3.07 14.25 8.72
C ASN A 65 4.41 13.80 9.34
N ILE A 66 4.89 14.49 10.37
CA ILE A 66 6.23 14.31 10.96
C ILE A 66 6.08 14.00 12.45
N ASP A 67 6.87 13.06 12.97
CA ASP A 67 6.90 12.73 14.39
C ASP A 67 7.42 13.87 15.27
N VAL A 68 6.86 13.97 16.47
CA VAL A 68 7.34 14.90 17.50
C VAL A 68 7.36 14.20 18.86
N GLU A 69 8.43 14.43 19.62
CA GLU A 69 8.61 13.83 20.95
C GLU A 69 8.46 14.83 22.09
N HIS A 70 8.51 16.14 21.79
CA HIS A 70 8.61 17.20 22.78
C HIS A 70 7.27 17.84 23.15
N ILE A 71 6.18 17.45 22.48
CA ILE A 71 4.83 17.96 22.75
C ILE A 71 4.03 16.86 23.45
N PRO A 72 3.60 17.07 24.71
CA PRO A 72 2.82 16.07 25.43
C PRO A 72 1.57 15.65 24.65
N PHE A 73 1.32 14.33 24.59
CA PHE A 73 0.16 13.70 23.95
C PHE A 73 0.07 13.81 22.43
N VAL A 74 1.11 14.34 21.78
CA VAL A 74 1.18 14.45 20.32
C VAL A 74 2.32 13.56 19.84
N SER A 75 1.98 12.53 19.06
CA SER A 75 2.99 11.66 18.43
C SER A 75 3.50 12.23 17.11
N SER A 76 2.67 12.98 16.39
CA SER A 76 3.02 13.57 15.10
C SER A 76 2.26 14.86 14.80
N LEU A 77 2.85 15.68 13.93
CA LEU A 77 2.29 16.92 13.41
C LEU A 77 2.15 16.87 11.89
N TRP A 78 1.01 17.32 11.40
CA TRP A 78 0.84 17.70 10.00
C TRP A 78 1.38 19.10 9.78
N TYR A 79 2.38 19.21 8.93
CA TYR A 79 2.93 20.46 8.42
C TYR A 79 2.11 20.81 7.17
N GLU A 80 1.48 21.99 7.17
CA GLU A 80 0.86 22.61 5.99
C GLU A 80 1.73 23.81 5.59
N ILE A 81 2.34 23.72 4.42
CA ILE A 81 3.27 24.72 3.91
C ILE A 81 2.69 25.35 2.65
N ASP A 82 2.30 26.61 2.77
CA ASP A 82 1.73 27.36 1.66
C ASP A 82 2.73 27.48 0.50
N TYR A 83 2.23 27.50 -0.75
CA TYR A 83 3.07 27.73 -1.92
C TYR A 83 3.97 28.95 -1.78
N ALA A 84 3.40 30.08 -1.34
CA ALA A 84 4.13 31.33 -1.16
C ALA A 84 5.31 31.19 -0.17
N GLU A 85 5.16 30.31 0.83
CA GLU A 85 6.15 30.10 1.88
C GLU A 85 7.35 29.30 1.36
N PHE A 86 7.14 28.21 0.63
CA PHE A 86 8.27 27.46 0.08
C PHE A 86 8.84 28.07 -1.21
N ALA A 87 8.04 28.84 -1.97
CA ALA A 87 8.50 29.53 -3.17
C ALA A 87 9.45 30.72 -2.89
N LYS A 88 9.40 31.31 -1.69
CA LYS A 88 10.30 32.41 -1.31
C LYS A 88 11.78 31.97 -1.19
N GLY A 89 12.01 30.67 -1.01
CA GLY A 89 13.33 30.08 -0.73
C GLY A 89 13.80 30.31 0.72
N GLY A 90 14.71 29.47 1.21
CA GLY A 90 15.24 29.57 2.57
C GLY A 90 14.34 28.93 3.63
N PRO A 91 14.43 29.37 4.91
CA PRO A 91 13.72 28.72 6.01
C PRO A 91 12.21 28.77 5.86
N ILE A 92 11.59 27.60 5.99
CA ILE A 92 10.14 27.38 5.97
C ILE A 92 9.56 27.45 7.39
N GLU A 93 8.54 28.29 7.57
CA GLU A 93 7.67 28.34 8.75
C GLU A 93 6.28 27.74 8.39
N PRO A 94 6.00 26.49 8.79
CA PRO A 94 4.75 25.81 8.47
C PRO A 94 3.57 26.27 9.36
N CYS A 95 2.35 26.05 8.87
CA CYS A 95 1.20 25.85 9.75
C CYS A 95 1.23 24.42 10.30
N LEU A 96 0.96 24.25 11.58
CA LEU A 96 1.10 22.95 12.27
C LEU A 96 -0.26 22.46 12.72
N PHE A 97 -0.60 21.20 12.45
CA PHE A 97 -1.85 20.57 12.88
C PHE A 97 -1.56 19.28 13.64
N THR A 98 -2.30 19.02 14.71
CA THR A 98 -2.24 17.75 15.47
C THR A 98 -3.60 17.09 15.50
N ASN A 99 -3.61 15.76 15.32
CA ASN A 99 -4.78 14.94 15.63
C ASN A 99 -4.95 14.82 17.16
N LEU A 100 -6.19 14.63 17.63
CA LEU A 100 -6.48 14.38 19.04
C LEU A 100 -7.00 12.95 19.26
N ALA A 101 -6.39 12.24 20.22
CA ALA A 101 -6.84 10.93 20.69
C ALA A 101 -7.57 11.08 22.04
N LEU A 102 -8.85 11.48 22.00
CA LEU A 102 -9.64 11.78 23.21
C LEU A 102 -10.02 10.56 24.06
N ALA A 103 -9.82 9.33 23.56
CA ALA A 103 -10.18 8.12 24.29
C ALA A 103 -9.36 7.93 25.58
N GLU A 104 -8.19 8.58 25.68
CA GLU A 104 -7.21 8.34 26.74
C GLU A 104 -7.14 9.47 27.77
N HIS A 105 -7.65 10.66 27.43
CA HIS A 105 -7.43 11.86 28.23
C HIS A 105 -8.63 12.81 28.26
N SER A 106 -8.77 13.54 29.37
CA SER A 106 -9.69 14.66 29.42
C SER A 106 -9.16 15.80 28.56
N TYR A 107 -10.09 16.49 27.93
CA TYR A 107 -9.87 17.74 27.22
C TYR A 107 -9.07 18.77 28.04
N SER A 108 -9.38 18.97 29.32
CA SER A 108 -8.64 19.91 30.18
C SER A 108 -7.16 19.56 30.28
N GLU A 109 -6.87 18.28 30.55
CA GLU A 109 -5.49 17.81 30.69
C GLU A 109 -4.71 17.95 29.38
N LEU A 110 -5.33 17.59 28.25
CA LEU A 110 -4.76 17.79 26.93
C LEU A 110 -4.40 19.27 26.75
N TRP A 111 -5.31 20.19 27.05
CA TRP A 111 -5.05 21.61 26.80
C TRP A 111 -3.99 22.22 27.71
N ASP A 112 -3.96 21.85 28.99
CA ASP A 112 -3.00 22.40 29.95
C ASP A 112 -1.56 22.00 29.62
N LYS A 113 -1.35 20.78 29.11
CA LYS A 113 -0.02 20.23 28.84
C LYS A 113 0.40 20.36 27.36
N MET A 114 -0.54 20.26 26.41
CA MET A 114 -0.24 20.24 24.98
C MET A 114 -0.19 21.63 24.36
N LEU A 115 -1.15 22.52 24.67
CA LEU A 115 -1.27 23.78 23.94
C LEU A 115 -0.08 24.74 24.16
N PRO A 116 0.45 24.93 25.38
CA PRO A 116 1.59 25.82 25.57
C PRO A 116 2.83 25.45 24.74
N PRO A 117 3.31 24.18 24.72
CA PRO A 117 4.42 23.81 23.85
C PRO A 117 4.04 23.79 22.36
N PHE A 118 2.78 23.53 22.01
CA PHE A 118 2.35 23.45 20.60
C PHE A 118 2.18 24.82 19.92
N MET A 119 1.63 25.82 20.61
CA MET A 119 1.29 27.12 20.01
C MET A 119 1.81 28.34 20.78
N GLY A 120 2.57 28.10 21.85
CA GLY A 120 3.15 29.12 22.72
C GLY A 120 2.22 29.54 23.88
N GLU A 121 2.83 29.75 25.05
CA GLU A 121 2.20 30.14 26.32
C GLU A 121 1.16 31.26 26.18
N ARG A 122 1.54 32.35 25.51
CA ARG A 122 0.67 33.52 25.36
C ARG A 122 -0.60 33.19 24.59
N ARG A 123 -0.47 32.47 23.46
CA ARG A 123 -1.61 32.09 22.62
C ARG A 123 -2.49 31.07 23.33
N ALA A 124 -1.88 30.05 23.94
CA ALA A 124 -2.59 29.02 24.71
C ALA A 124 -3.44 29.63 25.84
N ARG A 125 -2.85 30.54 26.64
CA ARG A 125 -3.56 31.22 27.74
C ARG A 125 -4.75 32.02 27.24
N ARG A 126 -4.56 32.84 26.21
CA ARG A 126 -5.62 33.71 25.66
C ARG A 126 -6.79 32.90 25.11
N LEU A 127 -6.51 31.80 24.42
CA LEU A 127 -7.54 31.00 23.76
C LEU A 127 -8.18 29.94 24.67
N ARG A 128 -7.70 29.77 25.92
CA ARG A 128 -8.21 28.74 26.83
C ARG A 128 -9.68 28.93 27.19
N ALA A 129 -10.08 30.14 27.59
CA ALA A 129 -11.47 30.37 27.98
C ALA A 129 -12.46 30.18 26.81
N PRO A 130 -12.20 30.71 25.58
CA PRO A 130 -13.00 30.38 24.41
C PRO A 130 -13.05 28.88 24.09
N LEU A 131 -11.92 28.18 24.17
CA LEU A 131 -11.85 26.74 23.88
C LEU A 131 -12.72 25.94 24.85
N ASN A 132 -12.61 26.21 26.16
CA ASN A 132 -13.43 25.57 27.19
C ASN A 132 -14.93 25.74 26.91
N ARG A 133 -15.36 26.93 26.45
CA ARG A 133 -16.77 27.18 26.08
C ARG A 133 -17.19 26.33 24.88
N VAL A 134 -16.39 26.31 23.82
CA VAL A 134 -16.66 25.48 22.63
C VAL A 134 -16.82 24.01 23.02
N THR A 135 -15.88 23.49 23.80
CA THR A 135 -15.84 22.06 24.13
C THR A 135 -16.94 21.64 25.10
N ALA A 136 -17.35 22.53 26.00
CA ALA A 136 -18.50 22.29 26.87
C ALA A 136 -19.83 22.34 26.12
N ALA A 137 -19.88 23.06 24.99
CA ALA A 137 -21.06 23.19 24.15
C ALA A 137 -21.13 22.18 22.99
N LEU A 138 -20.12 21.32 22.81
CA LEU A 138 -20.14 20.30 21.78
C LEU A 138 -21.29 19.31 22.03
N PRO A 139 -22.13 19.01 21.02
CA PRO A 139 -23.20 18.04 21.17
C PRO A 139 -22.64 16.62 21.36
N LYS A 140 -23.46 15.73 21.93
CA LYS A 140 -23.11 14.32 22.11
C LYS A 140 -22.70 13.69 20.78
N GLY A 141 -21.51 13.08 20.75
CA GLY A 141 -20.96 12.44 19.56
C GLY A 141 -20.17 13.37 18.64
N ALA A 142 -20.09 14.67 18.93
CA ALA A 142 -19.12 15.57 18.31
C ALA A 142 -17.83 15.65 19.13
N SER A 143 -16.71 15.78 18.45
CA SER A 143 -15.40 15.93 19.09
C SER A 143 -14.43 16.76 18.24
N ILE A 144 -13.43 17.34 18.88
CA ILE A 144 -12.32 17.97 18.15
C ILE A 144 -11.44 16.84 17.63
N LYS A 145 -11.38 16.71 16.30
CA LYS A 145 -10.52 15.78 15.56
C LYS A 145 -9.09 16.32 15.49
N GLN A 146 -8.93 17.61 15.17
CA GLN A 146 -7.62 18.26 15.02
C GLN A 146 -7.61 19.70 15.57
N ILE A 147 -6.42 20.16 15.96
CA ILE A 147 -6.13 21.56 16.28
C ILE A 147 -4.97 22.03 15.41
N GLY A 148 -5.09 23.23 14.84
CA GLY A 148 -4.10 23.85 13.96
C GLY A 148 -3.57 25.18 14.49
N THR A 149 -2.27 25.40 14.30
CA THR A 149 -1.62 26.71 14.39
C THR A 149 -1.56 27.32 13.00
N MET A 150 -1.95 28.59 12.89
CA MET A 150 -1.91 29.33 11.62
C MET A 150 -0.64 30.21 11.54
N SER A 151 0.46 29.77 12.17
CA SER A 151 1.66 30.57 12.38
C SER A 151 2.37 30.92 11.07
N GLY A 152 2.49 29.97 10.13
CA GLY A 152 3.05 30.23 8.79
C GLY A 152 2.32 31.30 7.97
N ARG A 153 1.09 31.67 8.36
CA ARG A 153 0.32 32.77 7.75
C ARG A 153 0.35 34.07 8.56
N GLY A 154 1.13 34.11 9.64
CA GLY A 154 1.19 35.24 10.56
C GLY A 154 -0.05 35.42 11.44
N GLU A 155 -0.99 34.47 11.43
CA GLU A 155 -2.23 34.52 12.21
C GLU A 155 -1.98 34.04 13.65
N LEU A 156 -1.26 34.85 14.43
CA LEU A 156 -0.79 34.47 15.76
C LEU A 156 -1.87 34.53 16.86
N ASP A 157 -3.08 34.97 16.50
CA ASP A 157 -4.16 35.28 17.42
C ASP A 157 -5.33 34.31 17.41
N ILE A 158 -5.24 33.27 16.59
CA ILE A 158 -6.29 32.27 16.43
C ILE A 158 -5.74 30.85 16.59
N MET A 159 -6.63 29.89 16.79
CA MET A 159 -6.39 28.47 16.56
C MET A 159 -7.44 27.93 15.59
N ARG A 160 -7.05 27.01 14.71
CA ARG A 160 -8.00 26.26 13.90
C ARG A 160 -8.49 25.05 14.67
N LEU A 161 -9.80 24.83 14.70
CA LEU A 161 -10.42 23.62 15.21
C LEU A 161 -11.04 22.85 14.05
N VAL A 162 -10.76 21.56 13.99
CA VAL A 162 -11.47 20.62 13.10
C VAL A 162 -12.36 19.77 13.99
N ILE A 163 -13.67 19.98 13.90
CA ILE A 163 -14.66 19.29 14.73
C ILE A 163 -15.33 18.22 13.87
N ILE A 164 -15.27 16.96 14.29
CA ILE A 164 -16.01 15.87 13.64
C ILE A 164 -17.37 15.71 14.30
N PHE A 165 -18.41 15.65 13.49
CA PHE A 165 -19.78 15.31 13.87
C PHE A 165 -20.08 13.90 13.39
N SER A 166 -20.69 13.08 14.26
CA SER A 166 -21.04 11.68 13.96
C SER A 166 -22.29 11.51 13.09
N VAL A 167 -23.08 12.58 12.94
CA VAL A 167 -24.26 12.65 12.08
C VAL A 167 -24.31 14.02 11.42
N TRP A 168 -24.68 14.06 10.15
CA TRP A 168 -24.77 15.28 9.35
C TRP A 168 -25.67 16.34 9.99
N GLU A 169 -26.82 15.92 10.50
CA GLU A 169 -27.85 16.80 11.05
C GLU A 169 -27.39 17.55 12.31
N SER A 170 -26.42 16.99 13.08
CA SER A 170 -25.95 17.61 14.32
C SER A 170 -24.95 18.74 14.09
N VAL A 171 -24.43 18.90 12.87
CA VAL A 171 -23.54 20.02 12.51
C VAL A 171 -24.19 21.35 12.84
N PHE A 172 -25.44 21.52 12.42
CA PHE A 172 -26.11 22.83 12.45
C PHE A 172 -26.40 23.28 13.88
N ASP A 173 -27.04 22.42 14.68
CA ASP A 173 -27.30 22.71 16.09
C ASP A 173 -26.01 22.81 16.89
N GLY A 174 -25.00 21.99 16.55
CA GLY A 174 -23.68 22.06 17.16
C GLY A 174 -22.96 23.38 16.90
N LEU A 175 -22.96 23.88 15.67
CA LEU A 175 -22.38 25.18 15.32
C LEU A 175 -23.07 26.33 16.06
N LYS A 176 -24.41 26.28 16.14
CA LYS A 176 -25.18 27.23 16.95
C LYS A 176 -24.80 27.18 18.42
N ALA A 177 -24.68 25.97 18.99
CA ALA A 177 -24.34 25.76 20.39
C ALA A 177 -22.95 26.29 20.76
N ILE A 178 -21.94 26.11 19.90
CA ILE A 178 -20.59 26.62 20.12
C ILE A 178 -20.45 28.14 19.84
N GLY A 179 -21.53 28.80 19.43
CA GLY A 179 -21.57 30.25 19.22
C GLY A 179 -21.04 30.71 17.86
N TRP A 180 -21.15 29.89 16.81
CA TRP A 180 -20.87 30.36 15.45
C TRP A 180 -21.88 31.44 15.04
N GLN A 181 -21.38 32.51 14.42
CA GLN A 181 -22.16 33.73 14.15
C GLN A 181 -22.94 33.70 12.82
N GLY A 182 -22.73 32.67 11.99
CA GLY A 182 -23.43 32.54 10.71
C GLY A 182 -24.83 31.92 10.84
N SER A 183 -25.63 32.02 9.77
CA SER A 183 -26.92 31.33 9.70
C SER A 183 -26.73 29.84 9.44
N THR A 184 -27.18 29.02 10.39
CA THR A 184 -27.16 27.56 10.30
C THR A 184 -28.18 27.02 9.30
N GLU A 185 -29.26 27.76 9.06
CA GLU A 185 -30.28 27.46 8.07
C GLU A 185 -29.73 27.64 6.66
N ALA A 186 -29.11 28.80 6.38
CA ALA A 186 -28.46 29.05 5.09
C ALA A 186 -27.30 28.07 4.83
N LEU A 187 -26.53 27.72 5.86
CA LEU A 187 -25.49 26.70 5.75
C LEU A 187 -26.08 25.32 5.40
N ARG A 188 -27.20 24.94 6.03
CA ARG A 188 -27.89 23.67 5.74
C ARG A 188 -28.34 23.60 4.29
N GLU A 189 -28.99 24.64 3.80
CA GLU A 189 -29.44 24.73 2.41
C GLU A 189 -28.26 24.64 1.43
N ALA A 190 -27.17 25.36 1.71
CA ALA A 190 -25.97 25.35 0.87
C ALA A 190 -25.24 23.99 0.86
N LEU A 191 -25.31 23.24 1.96
CA LEU A 191 -24.62 21.96 2.11
C LEU A 191 -25.44 20.74 1.66
N GLU A 192 -26.76 20.83 1.59
CA GLU A 192 -27.62 19.69 1.25
C GLU A 192 -27.21 18.94 -0.05
N PRO A 193 -26.81 19.61 -1.15
CA PRO A 193 -26.34 18.92 -2.36
C PRO A 193 -25.08 18.06 -2.17
N TRP A 194 -24.34 18.27 -1.08
CA TRP A 194 -23.05 17.66 -0.77
C TRP A 194 -23.12 16.59 0.32
N LYS A 195 -24.34 16.27 0.78
CA LYS A 195 -24.58 15.29 1.84
C LYS A 195 -24.36 13.86 1.33
N GLU A 196 -23.31 13.19 1.82
CA GLU A 196 -22.95 11.84 1.36
C GLU A 196 -22.47 10.89 2.46
N THR A 197 -21.99 11.43 3.58
CA THR A 197 -21.37 10.66 4.65
C THR A 197 -22.15 10.81 5.94
N LYS A 198 -22.07 9.77 6.80
CA LYS A 198 -22.64 9.86 8.15
C LYS A 198 -21.87 10.86 9.00
N ASN A 199 -20.54 10.86 8.89
CA ASN A 199 -19.68 11.79 9.62
C ASN A 199 -19.23 12.93 8.71
N VAL A 200 -19.06 14.11 9.27
CA VAL A 200 -18.59 15.32 8.58
C VAL A 200 -17.68 16.10 9.52
N ALA A 201 -16.58 16.63 8.99
CA ALA A 201 -15.68 17.46 9.77
C ALA A 201 -15.80 18.92 9.36
N VAL A 202 -15.80 19.80 10.36
CA VAL A 202 -15.99 21.24 10.19
C VAL A 202 -14.77 21.96 10.71
N ASN A 203 -14.14 22.72 9.81
CA ASN A 203 -13.02 23.61 10.09
C ASN A 203 -13.55 24.97 10.51
N ILE A 204 -13.24 25.40 11.73
CA ILE A 204 -13.55 26.74 12.24
C ILE A 204 -12.29 27.38 12.81
N ASP A 205 -12.28 28.70 12.84
CA ASP A 205 -11.24 29.47 13.54
C ASP A 205 -11.78 29.97 14.87
N LEU A 206 -10.97 29.84 15.91
CA LEU A 206 -11.27 30.29 17.26
C LEU A 206 -10.33 31.44 17.63
N GLY A 207 -10.92 32.61 17.90
CA GLY A 207 -10.23 33.76 18.47
C GLY A 207 -10.58 34.00 19.94
N GLU A 208 -10.04 35.07 20.52
CA GLU A 208 -10.30 35.45 21.91
C GLU A 208 -11.79 35.76 22.18
N ALA A 209 -12.47 36.36 21.21
CA ALA A 209 -13.89 36.67 21.31
C ALA A 209 -14.81 35.45 21.11
N GLY A 210 -14.29 34.32 20.61
CA GLY A 210 -15.07 33.12 20.29
C GLY A 210 -14.85 32.64 18.85
N VAL A 211 -15.82 31.87 18.35
CA VAL A 211 -15.77 31.25 17.02
C VAL A 211 -15.92 32.33 15.93
N LEU A 212 -15.02 32.32 14.96
CA LEU A 212 -15.00 33.25 13.84
C LEU A 212 -15.94 32.81 12.71
N PRO A 213 -16.36 33.72 11.80
CA PRO A 213 -17.39 33.42 10.81
C PRO A 213 -17.01 32.39 9.74
N LYS A 214 -15.71 32.25 9.43
CA LYS A 214 -15.24 31.38 8.33
C LYS A 214 -15.44 29.91 8.67
N ILE A 215 -16.04 29.16 7.73
CA ILE A 215 -16.25 27.72 7.82
C ILE A 215 -15.71 27.01 6.59
N GLY A 216 -14.98 25.91 6.81
CA GLY A 216 -14.69 24.91 5.80
C GLY A 216 -15.30 23.56 6.18
N ILE A 217 -15.85 22.83 5.21
CA ILE A 217 -16.48 21.53 5.43
C ILE A 217 -15.67 20.45 4.72
N GLU A 218 -15.21 19.44 5.46
CA GLU A 218 -14.55 18.25 4.89
C GLU A 218 -15.60 17.22 4.52
N VAL A 219 -15.61 16.84 3.24
CA VAL A 219 -16.51 15.83 2.67
C VAL A 219 -15.71 14.69 2.03
N CYS A 220 -16.37 13.53 1.87
CA CYS A 220 -15.85 12.35 1.15
C CYS A 220 -14.66 11.61 1.76
N SER A 221 -14.51 11.61 3.09
CA SER A 221 -13.34 11.02 3.76
C SER A 221 -13.16 9.48 3.63
N ASN A 222 -14.08 8.77 2.96
CA ASN A 222 -14.12 7.30 2.96
C ASN A 222 -14.22 6.67 1.55
N TRP A 223 -14.12 7.47 0.49
CA TRP A 223 -14.32 6.97 -0.87
C TRP A 223 -13.00 6.51 -1.47
N ARG A 224 -12.82 5.20 -1.48
CA ARG A 224 -11.64 4.55 -2.07
C ARG A 224 -11.90 4.01 -3.47
N HIS A 225 -13.15 4.02 -3.93
CA HIS A 225 -13.55 3.51 -5.23
C HIS A 225 -13.49 4.63 -6.29
N PRO A 226 -12.71 4.47 -7.38
CA PRO A 226 -12.57 5.51 -8.42
C PRO A 226 -13.89 6.02 -8.99
N LEU A 227 -14.84 5.13 -9.31
CA LEU A 227 -16.17 5.53 -9.80
C LEU A 227 -16.97 6.43 -8.85
N LEU A 228 -16.85 6.25 -7.53
CA LEU A 228 -17.52 7.16 -6.58
C LEU A 228 -16.83 8.52 -6.62
N MET A 229 -15.51 8.53 -6.68
CA MET A 229 -14.72 9.75 -6.80
C MET A 229 -15.04 10.53 -8.10
N ASP A 230 -15.16 9.83 -9.24
CA ASP A 230 -15.53 10.46 -10.52
C ASP A 230 -16.87 11.17 -10.45
N LYS A 231 -17.86 10.56 -9.78
CA LYS A 231 -19.19 11.16 -9.56
C LYS A 231 -19.11 12.42 -8.70
N PHE A 232 -18.27 12.40 -7.65
CA PHE A 232 -18.06 13.59 -6.83
C PHE A 232 -17.42 14.73 -7.63
N ILE A 233 -16.36 14.40 -8.38
CA ILE A 233 -15.64 15.37 -9.23
C ILE A 233 -16.60 15.97 -10.27
N ALA A 234 -17.43 15.14 -10.91
CA ALA A 234 -18.44 15.62 -11.86
C ALA A 234 -19.42 16.60 -11.21
N ARG A 235 -19.90 16.32 -9.98
CA ARG A 235 -20.78 17.26 -9.26
C ARG A 235 -20.07 18.58 -8.92
N LEU A 236 -18.78 18.56 -8.60
CA LEU A 236 -18.00 19.78 -8.39
C LEU A 236 -17.85 20.60 -9.69
N GLU A 237 -17.64 19.93 -10.83
CA GLU A 237 -17.57 20.57 -12.15
C GLU A 237 -18.91 21.20 -12.53
N GLU A 238 -20.02 20.47 -12.36
CA GLU A 238 -21.39 20.96 -12.60
C GLU A 238 -21.73 22.18 -11.73
N ALA A 239 -21.23 22.22 -10.50
CA ALA A 239 -21.41 23.36 -9.59
C ALA A 239 -20.46 24.54 -9.86
N GLY A 240 -19.55 24.43 -10.84
CA GLY A 240 -18.53 25.44 -11.13
C GLY A 240 -17.46 25.59 -10.03
N LEU A 241 -17.32 24.60 -9.15
CA LEU A 241 -16.34 24.57 -8.07
C LEU A 241 -15.03 23.87 -8.46
N CYS A 242 -15.02 23.16 -9.60
CA CYS A 242 -13.86 22.51 -10.17
C CYS A 242 -13.76 22.83 -11.66
N LEU A 243 -12.59 23.28 -12.10
CA LEU A 243 -12.30 23.42 -13.53
C LEU A 243 -12.23 22.02 -14.18
N PRO A 244 -12.77 21.82 -15.40
CA PRO A 244 -12.73 20.52 -16.07
C PRO A 244 -11.32 19.93 -16.21
N SER A 245 -10.32 20.76 -16.50
CA SER A 245 -8.92 20.34 -16.58
C SER A 245 -8.37 19.83 -15.24
N LYS A 246 -8.79 20.44 -14.12
CA LYS A 246 -8.43 19.98 -12.78
C LYS A 246 -9.20 18.71 -12.41
N GLY A 247 -10.46 18.59 -12.80
CA GLY A 247 -11.23 17.37 -12.61
C GLY A 247 -10.59 16.17 -13.31
N GLU A 248 -10.16 16.31 -14.57
CA GLU A 248 -9.40 15.28 -15.28
C GLU A 248 -8.08 14.92 -14.58
N ALA A 249 -7.36 15.93 -14.09
CA ALA A 249 -6.15 15.72 -13.30
C ALA A 249 -6.41 14.93 -12.00
N LEU A 250 -7.50 15.21 -11.28
CA LEU A 250 -7.91 14.44 -10.10
C LEU A 250 -8.26 12.99 -10.45
N ARG A 251 -8.99 12.77 -11.56
CA ARG A 251 -9.32 11.43 -12.06
C ARG A 251 -8.07 10.64 -12.42
N ARG A 252 -7.06 11.30 -12.98
CA ARG A 252 -5.74 10.71 -13.26
C ARG A 252 -4.99 10.39 -11.96
N TRP A 253 -4.99 11.31 -10.99
CA TRP A 253 -4.31 11.14 -9.70
C TRP A 253 -4.72 9.86 -8.97
N ILE A 254 -6.02 9.61 -8.80
CA ILE A 254 -6.56 8.42 -8.10
C ILE A 254 -6.38 7.10 -8.87
N ARG A 255 -5.87 7.18 -10.10
CA ARG A 255 -5.62 6.04 -11.00
C ARG A 255 -4.13 5.81 -11.24
N ILE A 256 -3.26 6.65 -10.69
CA ILE A 256 -1.83 6.34 -10.65
C ILE A 256 -1.67 5.01 -9.91
N ARG A 257 -0.96 4.07 -10.55
CA ARG A 257 -0.67 2.79 -9.92
C ARG A 257 0.22 3.04 -8.70
N PRO A 258 0.00 2.33 -7.59
CA PRO A 258 0.86 2.51 -6.43
C PRO A 258 2.29 2.06 -6.74
N ASP A 259 3.27 2.75 -6.16
CA ASP A 259 4.58 2.15 -5.95
C ASP A 259 4.43 1.03 -4.91
N GLY A 260 5.17 -0.06 -5.07
CA GLY A 260 5.02 -1.21 -4.19
C GLY A 260 6.17 -1.42 -3.18
N ALA A 261 7.33 -0.79 -3.39
CA ALA A 261 8.49 -0.90 -2.52
C ALA A 261 9.38 0.37 -2.55
N PRO A 262 9.21 1.31 -1.60
CA PRO A 262 8.19 1.30 -0.56
C PRO A 262 6.77 1.46 -1.14
N PHE A 263 5.75 1.04 -0.39
CA PHE A 263 4.38 1.18 -0.84
C PHE A 263 3.95 2.65 -0.75
N ILE A 264 3.56 3.24 -1.87
CA ILE A 264 3.01 4.61 -1.92
C ILE A 264 1.81 4.57 -2.87
N GLN A 265 0.63 4.88 -2.36
CA GLN A 265 -0.60 4.99 -3.14
C GLN A 265 -1.13 6.41 -3.10
N THR A 266 -1.51 6.92 -4.28
CA THR A 266 -2.18 8.21 -4.41
C THR A 266 -3.67 8.06 -4.14
N LEU A 267 -4.24 9.01 -3.40
CA LEU A 267 -5.68 9.09 -3.15
C LEU A 267 -6.11 10.53 -2.89
N ILE A 268 -7.41 10.76 -2.80
CA ILE A 268 -7.97 12.02 -2.30
C ILE A 268 -8.45 11.76 -0.88
N ALA A 269 -7.81 12.38 0.10
CA ALA A 269 -8.11 12.16 1.51
C ALA A 269 -9.50 12.73 1.85
N TYR A 270 -9.81 13.91 1.32
CA TYR A 270 -11.10 14.57 1.40
C TYR A 270 -11.15 15.77 0.44
N PHE A 271 -12.35 16.28 0.19
CA PHE A 271 -12.54 17.61 -0.36
C PHE A 271 -12.93 18.57 0.75
N LYS A 272 -12.51 19.83 0.62
CA LYS A 272 -12.91 20.91 1.52
C LYS A 272 -13.73 21.93 0.77
N LEU A 273 -14.95 22.15 1.24
CA LEU A 273 -15.87 23.15 0.71
C LEU A 273 -15.86 24.36 1.62
N ASN A 274 -15.43 25.51 1.11
CA ASN A 274 -15.47 26.75 1.88
C ASN A 274 -16.84 27.41 1.71
N TYR A 275 -17.46 27.72 2.85
CA TYR A 275 -18.74 28.40 2.91
C TYR A 275 -18.54 29.89 3.21
N LYS A 276 -19.22 30.74 2.44
CA LYS A 276 -19.24 32.18 2.66
C LYS A 276 -20.51 32.79 2.06
N ASP A 277 -21.13 33.70 2.79
CA ASP A 277 -22.27 34.51 2.32
C ASP A 277 -23.42 33.68 1.72
N GLY A 278 -23.83 32.60 2.40
CA GLY A 278 -24.99 31.80 1.99
C GLY A 278 -24.71 30.74 0.92
N ARG A 279 -23.46 30.57 0.48
CA ARG A 279 -23.11 29.60 -0.58
C ARG A 279 -21.74 28.96 -0.39
N ILE A 280 -21.51 27.87 -1.10
CA ILE A 280 -20.17 27.30 -1.27
C ILE A 280 -19.43 28.13 -2.32
N THR A 281 -18.28 28.69 -1.95
CA THR A 281 -17.54 29.62 -2.81
C THR A 281 -16.29 29.00 -3.42
N GLU A 282 -15.78 27.94 -2.83
CA GLU A 282 -14.53 27.30 -3.24
C GLU A 282 -14.54 25.83 -2.84
N ALA A 283 -13.97 24.98 -3.69
CA ALA A 283 -13.61 23.62 -3.35
C ALA A 283 -12.10 23.44 -3.42
N LYS A 284 -11.56 22.69 -2.46
CA LYS A 284 -10.19 22.21 -2.46
C LYS A 284 -10.14 20.69 -2.39
N ALA A 285 -9.14 20.08 -3.01
CA ALA A 285 -8.84 18.66 -2.85
C ALA A 285 -7.56 18.47 -2.04
N TYR A 286 -7.57 17.55 -1.09
CA TYR A 286 -6.38 17.12 -0.36
C TYR A 286 -5.91 15.81 -0.98
N LEU A 287 -4.90 15.93 -1.83
CA LEU A 287 -4.28 14.82 -2.53
C LEU A 287 -3.24 14.18 -1.61
N GLU A 288 -3.40 12.92 -1.26
CA GLU A 288 -2.48 12.22 -0.36
C GLU A 288 -1.67 11.18 -1.13
N GLN A 289 -0.41 11.05 -0.77
CA GLN A 289 0.49 9.94 -1.06
C GLN A 289 0.63 9.14 0.25
N SER A 290 -0.09 8.02 0.33
CA SER A 290 -0.24 7.27 1.58
C SER A 290 0.51 5.93 1.52
N PRO A 291 1.31 5.59 2.54
CA PRO A 291 1.88 4.26 2.67
C PRO A 291 1.00 3.29 3.48
N TYR A 292 -0.16 3.73 3.98
CA TYR A 292 -1.00 2.96 4.92
C TYR A 292 -2.49 2.90 4.55
N ILE A 293 -2.99 3.83 3.72
CA ILE A 293 -4.38 3.80 3.24
C ILE A 293 -4.43 3.12 1.88
N HIS A 294 -4.97 1.90 1.87
CA HIS A 294 -5.02 1.10 0.65
C HIS A 294 -6.41 1.14 0.01
N HIS A 295 -6.46 1.32 -1.30
CA HIS A 295 -7.60 0.93 -2.13
C HIS A 295 -7.17 -0.15 -3.12
N HIS A 296 -7.99 -1.17 -3.30
CA HIS A 296 -7.61 -2.36 -4.08
C HIS A 296 -7.98 -2.27 -5.57
N TYR A 297 -8.24 -1.05 -6.06
CA TYR A 297 -8.72 -0.78 -7.42
C TYR A 297 -7.57 -0.38 -8.35
N PHE A 298 -6.63 -1.30 -8.53
CA PHE A 298 -5.53 -1.16 -9.48
C PHE A 298 -5.15 -2.53 -10.03
N ASP A 299 -4.67 -2.53 -11.27
CA ASP A 299 -4.39 -3.73 -12.05
C ASP A 299 -2.96 -4.25 -11.84
N ALA A 300 -2.01 -3.35 -11.61
CA ALA A 300 -0.61 -3.63 -11.32
C ALA A 300 0.00 -2.52 -10.44
N TYR A 301 1.16 -2.80 -9.85
CA TYR A 301 2.03 -1.74 -9.31
C TYR A 301 2.63 -0.92 -10.45
N ASP A 302 3.01 0.32 -10.17
CA ASP A 302 3.68 1.19 -11.14
C ASP A 302 5.00 0.57 -11.60
N ARG A 303 5.68 -0.13 -10.67
CA ARG A 303 6.91 -0.87 -10.90
C ARG A 303 6.79 -2.30 -10.39
N PRO A 304 7.51 -3.25 -10.98
CA PRO A 304 7.57 -4.59 -10.42
C PRO A 304 8.28 -4.55 -9.05
N LEU A 305 7.71 -5.26 -8.08
CA LEU A 305 8.32 -5.50 -6.78
C LEU A 305 9.55 -6.40 -6.88
N ARG A 306 9.51 -7.32 -7.84
CA ARG A 306 10.45 -8.42 -7.97
C ARG A 306 10.70 -8.80 -9.42
N LEU A 307 11.94 -9.18 -9.71
CA LEU A 307 12.34 -9.89 -10.92
C LEU A 307 12.74 -11.33 -10.57
N ASP A 308 12.15 -12.31 -11.23
CA ASP A 308 12.59 -13.71 -11.16
C ASP A 308 13.55 -14.01 -12.32
N MET A 309 14.71 -14.60 -12.07
CA MET A 309 15.67 -14.99 -13.12
C MET A 309 15.94 -16.48 -13.03
N GLU A 310 15.65 -17.20 -14.11
CA GLU A 310 16.11 -18.57 -14.30
C GLU A 310 17.55 -18.54 -14.83
N LEU A 311 18.50 -18.96 -14.01
CA LEU A 311 19.92 -18.92 -14.34
C LEU A 311 20.34 -20.05 -15.28
N ALA A 312 19.72 -21.23 -15.14
CA ALA A 312 19.90 -22.36 -16.04
C ALA A 312 18.62 -23.20 -16.12
N GLY A 313 18.23 -23.54 -17.35
CA GLY A 313 17.02 -24.29 -17.67
C GLY A 313 17.24 -25.14 -18.93
N GLY A 314 17.06 -26.47 -18.81
CA GLY A 314 17.40 -27.40 -19.89
C GLY A 314 18.88 -27.29 -20.30
N GLN A 315 19.15 -27.00 -21.58
CA GLN A 315 20.51 -26.77 -22.10
C GLN A 315 20.91 -25.28 -22.13
N LYS A 316 20.04 -24.37 -21.66
CA LYS A 316 20.26 -22.94 -21.72
C LYS A 316 20.78 -22.41 -20.39
N ILE A 317 21.69 -21.44 -20.46
CA ILE A 317 22.29 -20.77 -19.30
C ILE A 317 22.22 -19.27 -19.58
N LEU A 318 21.65 -18.51 -18.63
CA LEU A 318 21.52 -17.06 -18.76
C LEU A 318 22.93 -16.46 -18.79
N PRO A 319 23.33 -15.70 -19.83
CA PRO A 319 24.67 -15.10 -19.86
C PRO A 319 24.88 -14.13 -18.70
N VAL A 320 26.01 -14.26 -17.98
CA VAL A 320 26.33 -13.41 -16.81
C VAL A 320 26.26 -11.92 -17.13
N GLY A 321 26.70 -11.50 -18.33
CA GLY A 321 26.60 -10.11 -18.77
C GLY A 321 25.17 -9.59 -18.83
N LYS A 322 24.22 -10.41 -19.27
CA LYS A 322 22.79 -10.07 -19.29
C LYS A 322 22.22 -10.03 -17.88
N ALA A 323 22.54 -11.01 -17.04
CA ALA A 323 22.10 -11.04 -15.64
C ALA A 323 22.59 -9.79 -14.86
N LEU A 324 23.85 -9.41 -15.02
CA LEU A 324 24.40 -8.19 -14.42
C LEU A 324 23.75 -6.91 -14.93
N ALA A 325 23.45 -6.83 -16.22
CA ALA A 325 22.71 -5.70 -16.79
C ALA A 325 21.32 -5.58 -16.16
N LEU A 326 20.59 -6.69 -16.04
CA LEU A 326 19.26 -6.72 -15.40
C LEU A 326 19.30 -6.30 -13.93
N ILE A 327 20.30 -6.74 -13.16
CA ILE A 327 20.46 -6.32 -11.75
C ILE A 327 20.69 -4.80 -11.65
N ARG A 328 21.48 -4.22 -12.55
CA ARG A 328 21.68 -2.76 -12.61
C ARG A 328 20.40 -2.03 -12.97
N GLU A 329 19.64 -2.54 -13.94
CA GLU A 329 18.33 -2.00 -14.28
C GLU A 329 17.36 -2.10 -13.10
N CYS A 330 17.38 -3.17 -12.31
CA CYS A 330 16.60 -3.29 -11.08
C CYS A 330 16.93 -2.15 -10.10
N GLY A 331 18.21 -1.88 -9.86
CA GLY A 331 18.65 -0.77 -9.00
C GLY A 331 18.18 0.60 -9.49
N GLN A 332 18.34 0.87 -10.79
CA GLN A 332 17.93 2.12 -11.44
C GLN A 332 16.41 2.33 -11.43
N ASN A 333 15.65 1.24 -11.56
CA ASN A 333 14.20 1.27 -11.63
C ASN A 333 13.53 0.91 -10.30
N ARG A 334 14.29 0.89 -9.20
CA ARG A 334 13.78 0.60 -7.84
C ARG A 334 13.05 -0.74 -7.71
N VAL A 335 13.40 -1.72 -8.53
CA VAL A 335 13.01 -3.12 -8.32
C VAL A 335 13.90 -3.66 -7.21
N ARG A 336 13.36 -3.75 -5.99
CA ARG A 336 14.17 -3.98 -4.78
C ARG A 336 14.46 -5.45 -4.50
N HIS A 337 13.89 -6.37 -5.27
CA HIS A 337 14.06 -7.79 -5.06
C HIS A 337 14.36 -8.53 -6.36
N VAL A 338 15.34 -9.43 -6.31
CA VAL A 338 15.64 -10.40 -7.36
C VAL A 338 15.55 -11.80 -6.76
N ARG A 339 14.93 -12.71 -7.48
CA ARG A 339 14.86 -14.13 -7.13
C ARG A 339 15.63 -14.93 -8.17
N LEU A 340 16.67 -15.63 -7.75
CA LEU A 340 17.47 -16.49 -8.62
C LEU A 340 17.00 -17.93 -8.49
N THR A 341 16.71 -18.58 -9.61
CA THR A 341 16.26 -19.98 -9.66
C THR A 341 16.90 -20.70 -10.84
N GLY A 342 16.65 -22.01 -10.99
CA GLY A 342 17.14 -22.82 -12.10
C GLY A 342 18.65 -23.06 -12.06
N GLY A 343 19.09 -24.27 -11.69
CA GLY A 343 20.50 -24.67 -11.71
C GLY A 343 21.46 -23.77 -10.90
N VAL A 344 20.94 -23.08 -9.87
CA VAL A 344 21.69 -22.07 -9.09
C VAL A 344 23.02 -22.57 -8.53
N ALA A 345 23.09 -23.84 -8.12
CA ALA A 345 24.31 -24.45 -7.59
C ALA A 345 25.41 -24.66 -8.64
N GLY A 346 25.02 -24.78 -9.93
CA GLY A 346 25.94 -24.95 -11.05
C GLY A 346 26.34 -23.63 -11.73
N TYR A 347 25.75 -22.50 -11.33
CA TYR A 347 25.98 -21.22 -11.97
C TYR A 347 27.26 -20.56 -11.43
N LYS A 348 28.35 -20.62 -12.20
CA LYS A 348 29.71 -20.26 -11.77
C LYS A 348 29.85 -18.80 -11.33
N ASP A 349 29.07 -17.90 -11.93
CA ASP A 349 29.18 -16.46 -11.70
C ASP A 349 28.27 -15.94 -10.56
N MET A 350 27.66 -16.85 -9.78
CA MET A 350 26.77 -16.50 -8.67
C MET A 350 27.37 -15.44 -7.71
N PRO A 351 28.64 -15.54 -7.26
CA PRO A 351 29.20 -14.53 -6.37
C PRO A 351 29.22 -13.11 -6.96
N ILE A 352 29.44 -12.99 -8.27
CA ILE A 352 29.50 -11.70 -8.96
C ILE A 352 28.10 -11.08 -9.05
N LEU A 353 27.07 -11.90 -9.30
CA LEU A 353 25.68 -11.43 -9.31
C LEU A 353 25.27 -10.87 -7.94
N LEU A 354 25.59 -11.59 -6.86
CA LEU A 354 25.24 -11.17 -5.50
C LEU A 354 25.95 -9.89 -5.07
N GLN A 355 27.22 -9.73 -5.43
CA GLN A 355 27.97 -8.50 -5.20
C GLN A 355 27.38 -7.31 -5.96
N GLU A 356 26.97 -7.50 -7.21
CA GLU A 356 26.29 -6.44 -7.98
C GLU A 356 24.93 -6.13 -7.37
N SER A 357 24.12 -7.11 -6.98
CA SER A 357 22.83 -6.89 -6.31
C SER A 357 22.99 -6.03 -5.06
N LYS A 358 23.95 -6.35 -4.19
CA LYS A 358 24.26 -5.56 -3.00
C LYS A 358 24.66 -4.13 -3.34
N LYS A 359 25.50 -3.93 -4.37
CA LYS A 359 25.90 -2.60 -4.85
C LYS A 359 24.71 -1.77 -5.34
N GLN A 360 23.73 -2.41 -5.96
CA GLN A 360 22.51 -1.78 -6.48
C GLN A 360 21.41 -1.62 -5.42
N GLY A 361 21.63 -2.09 -4.18
CA GLY A 361 20.61 -2.09 -3.14
C GLY A 361 19.40 -2.97 -3.49
N VAL A 362 19.66 -4.11 -4.13
CA VAL A 362 18.66 -5.10 -4.54
C VAL A 362 18.83 -6.35 -3.69
N ALA A 363 17.80 -6.71 -2.92
CA ALA A 363 17.81 -7.93 -2.11
C ALA A 363 17.72 -9.17 -3.03
N THR A 364 18.52 -10.19 -2.76
CA THR A 364 18.57 -11.41 -3.57
C THR A 364 18.13 -12.64 -2.77
N GLU A 365 17.08 -13.29 -3.25
CA GLU A 365 16.60 -14.59 -2.78
C GLU A 365 17.09 -15.71 -3.70
N ILE A 366 17.56 -16.80 -3.12
CA ILE A 366 18.01 -17.99 -3.85
C ILE A 366 16.99 -19.10 -3.68
N VAL A 367 16.41 -19.56 -4.80
CA VAL A 367 15.49 -20.70 -4.82
C VAL A 367 16.27 -21.98 -5.07
N ILE A 368 16.20 -22.91 -4.12
CA ILE A 368 16.88 -24.19 -4.17
C ILE A 368 15.86 -25.30 -4.36
N ARG A 369 16.12 -26.18 -5.33
CA ARG A 369 15.39 -27.43 -5.55
C ARG A 369 16.34 -28.60 -5.29
N GLY A 370 16.04 -29.40 -4.27
CA GLY A 370 16.85 -30.55 -3.88
C GLY A 370 18.12 -30.21 -3.10
N HIS A 371 19.11 -31.10 -3.20
CA HIS A 371 20.33 -31.08 -2.38
C HIS A 371 21.39 -30.14 -2.98
N VAL A 372 22.05 -29.36 -2.12
CA VAL A 372 23.22 -28.55 -2.46
C VAL A 372 24.36 -28.76 -1.47
N GLN A 373 25.59 -28.51 -1.90
CA GLN A 373 26.77 -28.69 -1.07
C GLN A 373 26.91 -27.59 -0.02
N GLU A 374 27.37 -27.96 1.19
CA GLU A 374 27.61 -27.01 2.29
C GLU A 374 28.58 -25.88 1.90
N SER A 375 29.65 -26.23 1.17
CA SER A 375 30.65 -25.26 0.70
C SER A 375 30.05 -24.22 -0.25
N TRP A 376 29.11 -24.63 -1.09
CA TRP A 376 28.41 -23.71 -2.00
C TRP A 376 27.46 -22.79 -1.23
N LEU A 377 26.70 -23.32 -0.27
CA LEU A 377 25.83 -22.51 0.60
C LEU A 377 26.62 -21.46 1.37
N ALA A 378 27.74 -21.86 1.99
CA ALA A 378 28.62 -20.95 2.72
C ALA A 378 29.18 -19.86 1.80
N ALA A 379 29.65 -20.21 0.60
CA ALA A 379 30.16 -19.25 -0.37
C ALA A 379 29.08 -18.28 -0.87
N THR A 380 27.88 -18.79 -1.14
CA THR A 380 26.72 -18.00 -1.61
C THR A 380 26.25 -17.01 -0.53
N GLY A 381 26.19 -17.44 0.73
CA GLY A 381 25.91 -16.56 1.86
C GLY A 381 26.98 -15.48 2.05
N ALA A 382 28.26 -15.86 2.02
CA ALA A 382 29.37 -14.92 2.13
C ALA A 382 29.40 -13.89 0.99
N ALA A 383 28.93 -14.28 -0.20
CA ALA A 383 28.80 -13.38 -1.35
C ALA A 383 27.63 -12.39 -1.24
N GLY A 384 26.70 -12.59 -0.28
CA GLY A 384 25.64 -11.63 0.03
C GLY A 384 24.24 -12.05 -0.38
N ALA A 385 23.91 -13.35 -0.40
CA ALA A 385 22.50 -13.77 -0.49
C ALA A 385 21.71 -13.32 0.74
N ASP A 386 20.55 -12.69 0.53
CA ASP A 386 19.70 -12.13 1.59
C ASP A 386 18.68 -13.15 2.12
N ALA A 387 18.30 -14.13 1.30
CA ALA A 387 17.30 -15.14 1.65
C ALA A 387 17.51 -16.45 0.88
N PHE A 388 17.04 -17.55 1.48
CA PHE A 388 16.94 -18.85 0.81
C PHE A 388 15.49 -19.34 0.84
N LEU A 389 15.00 -19.79 -0.31
CA LEU A 389 13.72 -20.48 -0.45
C LEU A 389 13.96 -21.91 -0.91
N VAL A 390 13.64 -22.88 -0.08
CA VAL A 390 13.81 -24.31 -0.40
C VAL A 390 12.46 -24.89 -0.81
N ASP A 391 12.37 -25.39 -2.05
CA ASP A 391 11.20 -26.15 -2.50
C ASP A 391 11.23 -27.55 -1.84
N MET A 392 10.11 -27.95 -1.25
CA MET A 392 9.88 -29.26 -0.64
C MET A 392 8.76 -29.98 -1.38
N GLU A 393 8.95 -31.26 -1.70
CA GLU A 393 7.89 -32.10 -2.27
C GLU A 393 6.97 -32.71 -1.18
N GLY A 394 7.50 -32.93 0.03
CA GLY A 394 6.76 -33.47 1.17
C GLY A 394 7.63 -33.61 2.42
N ALA A 395 7.05 -34.13 3.51
CA ALA A 395 7.75 -34.25 4.80
C ALA A 395 8.95 -35.23 4.73
N ALA A 396 8.92 -36.17 3.79
CA ALA A 396 9.97 -37.17 3.57
C ALA A 396 11.04 -36.75 2.55
N ASP A 397 10.99 -35.53 2.00
CA ASP A 397 11.94 -35.04 1.00
C ASP A 397 13.37 -34.92 1.60
N VAL A 398 14.16 -35.97 1.41
CA VAL A 398 15.52 -36.07 1.97
C VAL A 398 16.40 -34.93 1.46
N ALA A 399 16.28 -34.56 0.18
CA ALA A 399 17.15 -33.58 -0.44
C ALA A 399 16.89 -32.17 0.11
N ALA A 400 15.61 -31.78 0.21
CA ALA A 400 15.24 -30.49 0.80
C ALA A 400 15.60 -30.43 2.30
N ARG A 401 15.37 -31.52 3.05
CA ARG A 401 15.72 -31.61 4.48
C ARG A 401 17.22 -31.46 4.71
N THR A 402 18.06 -32.13 3.92
CA THR A 402 19.51 -31.96 4.02
C THR A 402 19.94 -30.52 3.75
N THR A 403 19.40 -29.88 2.71
CA THR A 403 19.67 -28.46 2.43
C THR A 403 19.26 -27.54 3.59
N LEU A 404 18.06 -27.74 4.16
CA LEU A 404 17.59 -26.97 5.31
C LEU A 404 18.44 -27.17 6.56
N GLN A 405 18.87 -28.41 6.85
CA GLN A 405 19.81 -28.70 7.93
C GLN A 405 21.15 -27.99 7.76
N LEU A 406 21.67 -27.93 6.52
CA LEU A 406 22.89 -27.20 6.22
C LEU A 406 22.70 -25.68 6.42
N LEU A 407 21.58 -25.12 5.96
CA LEU A 407 21.25 -23.72 6.17
C LEU A 407 21.14 -23.35 7.67
N GLN A 408 20.49 -24.22 8.45
CA GLN A 408 20.39 -24.10 9.91
C GLN A 408 21.77 -24.19 10.57
N LYS A 409 22.60 -25.18 10.19
CA LYS A 409 23.98 -25.34 10.68
C LYS A 409 24.84 -24.10 10.40
N LEU A 410 24.69 -23.52 9.21
CA LEU A 410 25.37 -22.29 8.79
C LEU A 410 24.76 -21.01 9.41
N ARG A 411 23.69 -21.14 10.20
CA ARG A 411 23.02 -20.05 10.92
C ARG A 411 22.50 -18.94 10.01
N PHE A 412 22.02 -19.30 8.82
CA PHE A 412 21.28 -18.33 8.00
C PHE A 412 19.97 -17.96 8.68
N SER A 413 19.73 -16.65 8.83
CA SER A 413 18.53 -16.16 9.50
C SER A 413 17.31 -16.27 8.60
N ASN A 414 17.38 -15.82 7.35
CA ASN A 414 16.23 -15.72 6.45
C ASN A 414 16.08 -16.96 5.56
N VAL A 415 15.53 -18.03 6.15
CA VAL A 415 15.30 -19.32 5.47
C VAL A 415 13.82 -19.62 5.45
N ARG A 416 13.29 -19.85 4.24
CA ARG A 416 11.90 -20.19 3.98
C ARG A 416 11.80 -21.52 3.26
N ALA A 417 10.68 -22.19 3.42
CA ALA A 417 10.34 -23.38 2.66
C ALA A 417 9.09 -23.12 1.82
N ARG A 418 8.96 -23.79 0.67
CA ARG A 418 7.74 -23.79 -0.12
C ARG A 418 7.30 -25.22 -0.40
N TRP A 419 6.02 -25.48 -0.18
CA TRP A 419 5.39 -26.77 -0.44
C TRP A 419 4.22 -26.60 -1.41
N TYR A 420 4.13 -27.50 -2.40
CA TYR A 420 3.07 -27.48 -3.40
C TYR A 420 1.95 -28.42 -2.97
N MET A 421 0.87 -27.84 -2.45
CA MET A 421 -0.31 -28.59 -2.04
C MET A 421 -1.20 -28.90 -3.25
N HIS A 422 -1.59 -30.16 -3.35
CA HIS A 422 -2.50 -30.69 -4.35
C HIS A 422 -3.39 -31.77 -3.73
N ARG A 423 -4.40 -32.23 -4.48
CA ARG A 423 -5.38 -33.22 -4.01
C ARG A 423 -4.75 -34.45 -3.36
N ASP A 424 -3.66 -34.96 -3.92
CA ASP A 424 -3.08 -36.24 -3.47
C ASP A 424 -2.08 -36.12 -2.31
N ASN A 425 -1.87 -34.92 -1.72
CA ASN A 425 -0.91 -34.76 -0.61
C ASN A 425 -1.41 -33.85 0.53
N THR A 426 -2.67 -33.43 0.53
CA THR A 426 -3.21 -32.48 1.52
C THR A 426 -3.08 -32.96 2.98
N GLU A 427 -3.15 -34.26 3.19
CA GLU A 427 -3.00 -34.93 4.47
C GLU A 427 -1.58 -34.83 5.04
N GLU A 428 -0.58 -34.53 4.20
CA GLU A 428 0.81 -34.31 4.65
C GLU A 428 1.02 -32.94 5.29
N LEU A 429 0.08 -31.99 5.17
CA LEU A 429 0.26 -30.60 5.61
C LEU A 429 0.84 -30.51 7.03
N LYS A 430 0.30 -31.28 7.98
CA LYS A 430 0.79 -31.29 9.37
C LYS A 430 2.24 -31.77 9.46
N ALA A 431 2.57 -32.88 8.80
CA ALA A 431 3.91 -33.45 8.83
C ALA A 431 4.95 -32.53 8.15
N VAL A 432 4.56 -31.85 7.08
CA VAL A 432 5.41 -30.85 6.40
C VAL A 432 5.68 -29.67 7.32
N VAL A 433 4.65 -29.16 8.01
CA VAL A 433 4.76 -28.04 8.96
C VAL A 433 5.69 -28.40 10.12
N GLU A 434 5.49 -29.57 10.74
CA GLU A 434 6.35 -30.06 11.83
C GLU A 434 7.81 -30.23 11.37
N THR A 435 8.02 -30.77 10.16
CA THR A 435 9.35 -30.96 9.59
C THR A 435 10.04 -29.62 9.33
N ALA A 436 9.37 -28.67 8.68
CA ALA A 436 9.94 -27.37 8.37
C ALA A 436 10.26 -26.58 9.65
N ALA A 437 9.34 -26.56 10.63
CA ALA A 437 9.55 -25.91 11.92
C ALA A 437 10.75 -26.51 12.67
N GLY A 438 10.87 -27.84 12.72
CA GLY A 438 11.99 -28.54 13.35
C GLY A 438 13.36 -28.27 12.69
N LEU A 439 13.36 -27.77 11.45
CA LEU A 439 14.56 -27.39 10.70
C LEU A 439 14.86 -25.89 10.77
N GLY A 440 14.16 -25.14 11.62
CA GLY A 440 14.42 -23.71 11.83
C GLY A 440 13.96 -22.82 10.67
N VAL A 441 13.02 -23.28 9.84
CA VAL A 441 12.38 -22.46 8.81
C VAL A 441 11.57 -21.34 9.47
N GLN A 442 11.68 -20.12 8.93
CA GLN A 442 10.93 -18.96 9.44
C GLN A 442 9.51 -18.87 8.90
N GLU A 443 9.32 -19.29 7.65
CA GLU A 443 8.04 -19.23 6.94
C GLU A 443 7.91 -20.43 6.00
N LEU A 444 6.76 -21.13 6.09
CA LEU A 444 6.36 -22.15 5.12
C LEU A 444 5.31 -21.57 4.18
N LEU A 445 5.67 -21.48 2.90
CA LEU A 445 4.82 -21.04 1.80
C LEU A 445 4.01 -22.22 1.25
N ILE A 446 2.69 -22.20 1.43
CA ILE A 446 1.76 -23.20 0.88
C ILE A 446 1.30 -22.69 -0.49
N THR A 447 1.69 -23.40 -1.53
CA THR A 447 1.46 -23.01 -2.93
C THR A 447 0.54 -24.00 -3.62
N GLY A 448 -0.37 -23.51 -4.45
CA GLY A 448 -1.19 -24.38 -5.27
C GLY A 448 -0.37 -25.04 -6.38
N ALA A 449 -0.83 -26.19 -6.86
CA ALA A 449 -0.22 -26.91 -7.96
C ALA A 449 0.09 -26.01 -9.17
N LYS A 450 1.30 -26.17 -9.71
CA LYS A 450 1.80 -25.47 -10.91
C LYS A 450 1.80 -26.39 -12.12
N PRO A 451 1.79 -25.87 -13.36
CA PRO A 451 2.04 -26.69 -14.53
C PRO A 451 3.41 -27.37 -14.38
N GLN A 452 3.46 -28.71 -14.40
CA GLN A 452 4.72 -29.45 -14.41
C GLN A 452 5.25 -29.56 -15.85
N ASP A 453 6.58 -29.59 -15.98
CA ASP A 453 7.29 -29.69 -17.26
C ASP A 453 6.76 -30.84 -18.13
N GLY A 454 6.08 -30.49 -19.23
CA GLY A 454 5.68 -31.44 -20.27
C GLY A 454 4.49 -32.33 -19.94
N ASN A 455 3.91 -32.25 -18.73
CA ASN A 455 2.74 -33.04 -18.37
C ASN A 455 1.55 -32.11 -18.12
N LYS A 456 0.59 -32.12 -19.06
CA LYS A 456 -0.74 -31.50 -18.91
C LYS A 456 -1.58 -32.24 -17.85
N MET A 457 -1.00 -32.64 -16.72
CA MET A 457 -1.81 -33.02 -15.58
C MET A 457 -2.56 -31.76 -15.17
N LYS A 458 -3.89 -31.79 -15.36
CA LYS A 458 -4.79 -30.81 -14.76
C LYS A 458 -4.35 -30.68 -13.30
N ALA A 459 -3.85 -29.50 -12.93
CA ALA A 459 -3.45 -29.22 -11.56
C ALA A 459 -4.63 -29.63 -10.65
N GLN A 460 -4.48 -30.77 -9.95
CA GLN A 460 -5.56 -31.30 -9.14
C GLN A 460 -5.58 -30.49 -7.85
N LEU A 461 -6.36 -29.41 -7.87
CA LEU A 461 -6.61 -28.63 -6.66
C LEU A 461 -7.27 -29.54 -5.62
N PRO A 462 -6.95 -29.36 -4.32
CA PRO A 462 -7.66 -30.03 -3.24
C PRO A 462 -9.17 -29.82 -3.33
N ASP A 463 -9.97 -30.82 -3.03
CA ASP A 463 -11.43 -30.62 -2.98
C ASP A 463 -11.85 -29.76 -1.78
N TRP A 464 -13.16 -29.50 -1.68
CA TRP A 464 -13.72 -28.66 -0.62
C TRP A 464 -13.40 -29.18 0.79
N ALA A 465 -13.53 -30.49 1.03
CA ALA A 465 -13.28 -31.06 2.35
C ALA A 465 -11.79 -30.98 2.72
N GLN A 466 -10.91 -31.19 1.74
CA GLN A 466 -9.48 -31.01 1.91
C GLN A 466 -9.10 -29.54 2.18
N MET A 467 -9.70 -28.58 1.46
CA MET A 467 -9.51 -27.15 1.73
C MET A 467 -10.04 -26.77 3.12
N GLU A 468 -11.20 -27.28 3.52
CA GLU A 468 -11.77 -27.03 4.84
C GLU A 468 -10.85 -27.52 5.96
N ALA A 469 -10.35 -28.76 5.85
CA ALA A 469 -9.43 -29.36 6.80
C ALA A 469 -8.10 -28.58 6.87
N ALA A 470 -7.52 -28.23 5.72
CA ALA A 470 -6.28 -27.45 5.66
C ALA A 470 -6.47 -26.04 6.26
N ALA A 471 -7.59 -25.37 5.96
CA ALA A 471 -7.88 -24.05 6.51
C ALA A 471 -8.11 -24.08 8.02
N ALA A 472 -8.77 -25.13 8.53
CA ALA A 472 -8.94 -25.34 9.96
C ALA A 472 -7.59 -25.51 10.66
N PHE A 473 -6.73 -26.38 10.12
CA PHE A 473 -5.38 -26.60 10.64
C PHE A 473 -4.56 -25.29 10.65
N ILE A 474 -4.53 -24.53 9.56
CA ILE A 474 -3.75 -23.28 9.49
C ILE A 474 -4.28 -22.25 10.51
N ARG A 475 -5.61 -22.09 10.63
CA ARG A 475 -6.21 -21.18 11.62
C ARG A 475 -5.92 -21.61 13.05
N GLU A 476 -5.93 -22.91 13.34
CA GLU A 476 -5.58 -23.43 14.65
C GLU A 476 -4.09 -23.19 14.95
N TYR A 477 -3.22 -23.47 13.98
CA TYR A 477 -1.78 -23.27 14.11
C TYR A 477 -1.45 -21.79 14.37
N GLU A 478 -2.04 -20.86 13.62
CA GLU A 478 -1.81 -19.42 13.81
C GLU A 478 -2.58 -18.83 15.01
N GLY A 479 -3.76 -19.35 15.32
CA GLY A 479 -4.71 -18.84 16.31
C GLY A 479 -4.51 -19.32 17.75
N SER A 480 -3.85 -20.46 17.97
CA SER A 480 -3.54 -20.99 19.33
C SER A 480 -2.56 -20.14 20.16
N ASN A 481 -2.26 -18.91 19.71
CA ASN A 481 -1.43 -17.92 20.39
C ASN A 481 -2.26 -16.90 21.23
N GLY A 482 -3.55 -17.18 21.44
CA GLY A 482 -4.42 -16.36 22.27
C GLY A 482 -4.41 -16.81 23.73
N VAL A 483 -3.63 -16.11 24.55
CA VAL A 483 -3.61 -16.15 26.04
C VAL A 483 -2.80 -17.33 26.61
N GLU A 484 -1.66 -16.99 27.23
CA GLU A 484 -0.69 -17.85 27.95
C GLU A 484 0.35 -18.61 27.11
N ASP A 485 1.36 -17.89 26.61
CA ASP A 485 2.73 -18.43 26.59
C ASP A 485 3.71 -17.32 27.00
N ILE A 486 3.78 -17.13 28.31
CA ILE A 486 4.76 -16.28 28.98
C ILE A 486 6.07 -17.08 29.02
N LEU A 487 7.10 -16.56 28.34
CA LEU A 487 8.53 -16.91 28.46
C LEU A 487 9.00 -18.24 27.83
N LEU A 488 9.02 -18.35 26.50
CA LEU A 488 10.08 -19.12 25.81
C LEU A 488 10.55 -18.42 24.53
N GLN A 489 11.87 -18.43 24.33
CA GLN A 489 12.65 -17.69 23.34
C GLN A 489 12.59 -18.23 21.90
N ASP A 490 11.55 -18.97 21.51
CA ASP A 490 11.50 -19.59 20.17
C ASP A 490 10.59 -18.82 19.21
N LYS A 491 11.18 -18.29 18.14
CA LYS A 491 10.45 -17.70 17.01
C LYS A 491 9.65 -18.82 16.32
N LYS A 492 8.33 -18.85 16.55
CA LYS A 492 7.40 -19.73 15.84
C LYS A 492 7.47 -19.47 14.32
N MET A 493 7.48 -20.53 13.52
CA MET A 493 7.41 -20.46 12.05
C MET A 493 6.03 -19.95 11.62
N HIS A 494 5.96 -19.10 10.59
CA HIS A 494 4.69 -18.62 10.01
C HIS A 494 4.21 -19.51 8.86
N LEU A 495 2.90 -19.67 8.71
CA LEU A 495 2.27 -20.32 7.57
C LEU A 495 1.62 -19.29 6.64
N THR A 496 2.06 -19.26 5.38
CA THR A 496 1.54 -18.33 4.37
C THR A 496 1.01 -19.08 3.16
N VAL A 497 -0.26 -18.86 2.82
CA VAL A 497 -0.82 -19.32 1.54
C VAL A 497 -0.49 -18.30 0.46
N GLU A 498 0.33 -18.68 -0.52
CA GLU A 498 0.76 -17.76 -1.58
C GLU A 498 -0.43 -17.26 -2.41
N SER A 499 -0.34 -16.03 -2.94
CA SER A 499 -1.35 -15.47 -3.88
C SER A 499 -1.56 -16.39 -5.09
N CYS A 500 -0.54 -17.14 -5.49
CA CYS A 500 -0.61 -18.16 -6.53
C CYS A 500 -1.62 -19.29 -6.24
N PHE A 501 -1.98 -19.51 -4.97
CA PHE A 501 -3.05 -20.41 -4.54
C PHE A 501 -4.36 -19.66 -4.25
N SER A 502 -4.73 -18.79 -5.19
CA SER A 502 -5.84 -17.85 -5.09
C SER A 502 -7.17 -18.44 -4.60
N GLN A 503 -7.49 -19.66 -5.01
CA GLN A 503 -8.74 -20.34 -4.66
C GLN A 503 -8.79 -20.66 -3.17
N PHE A 504 -7.71 -21.22 -2.63
CA PHE A 504 -7.61 -21.58 -1.22
C PHE A 504 -7.52 -20.32 -0.35
N ARG A 505 -6.78 -19.30 -0.79
CA ARG A 505 -6.72 -18.01 -0.10
C ARG A 505 -8.10 -17.32 -0.04
N ALA A 506 -8.83 -17.31 -1.16
CA ALA A 506 -10.18 -16.76 -1.21
C ALA A 506 -11.13 -17.55 -0.29
N PHE A 507 -11.05 -18.88 -0.32
CA PHE A 507 -11.82 -19.78 0.54
C PHE A 507 -11.57 -19.49 2.03
N MET A 508 -10.31 -19.34 2.44
CA MET A 508 -9.96 -19.03 3.83
C MET A 508 -10.53 -17.70 4.33
N GLY A 509 -10.69 -16.71 3.44
CA GLY A 509 -11.30 -15.40 3.75
C GLY A 509 -12.83 -15.41 3.85
N GLY A 510 -13.49 -16.53 3.52
CA GLY A 510 -14.94 -16.69 3.60
C GLY A 510 -15.73 -16.05 2.44
N THR A 511 -17.00 -16.43 2.31
CA THR A 511 -17.85 -16.07 1.17
C THR A 511 -18.40 -14.64 1.23
N ASP A 512 -18.45 -14.02 2.42
CA ASP A 512 -18.89 -12.63 2.55
C ASP A 512 -17.78 -11.69 2.07
N ALA A 513 -17.99 -11.11 0.89
CA ALA A 513 -17.06 -10.18 0.29
C ALA A 513 -16.72 -8.97 1.18
N ARG A 514 -17.57 -8.60 2.15
CA ARG A 514 -17.28 -7.49 3.07
C ARG A 514 -16.16 -7.82 4.07
N TYR A 515 -16.02 -9.08 4.42
CA TYR A 515 -15.04 -9.55 5.42
C TYR A 515 -13.85 -10.27 4.80
N ASN A 516 -13.97 -10.74 3.54
CA ASN A 516 -12.87 -11.34 2.81
C ASN A 516 -11.83 -10.28 2.38
N ASP A 517 -10.65 -10.35 2.98
CA ASP A 517 -9.52 -9.45 2.79
C ASP A 517 -8.64 -9.79 1.56
N ASN A 518 -8.96 -10.89 0.85
CA ASN A 518 -8.23 -11.30 -0.34
C ASN A 518 -8.59 -10.41 -1.56
N GLN A 519 -8.00 -9.23 -1.64
CA GLN A 519 -8.35 -8.19 -2.61
C GLN A 519 -7.14 -7.67 -3.40
N GLY A 520 -7.39 -6.91 -4.47
CA GLY A 520 -6.34 -6.21 -5.22
C GLY A 520 -5.41 -7.14 -5.98
N ILE A 521 -4.10 -6.87 -5.91
CA ILE A 521 -3.07 -7.71 -6.54
C ILE A 521 -2.95 -9.06 -5.83
N GLY A 522 -3.01 -9.08 -4.49
CA GLY A 522 -2.87 -10.29 -3.68
C GLY A 522 -3.99 -11.32 -3.88
N ARG A 523 -5.12 -10.94 -4.49
CA ARG A 523 -6.25 -11.86 -4.73
C ARG A 523 -5.92 -13.08 -5.59
N GLY A 524 -4.77 -13.09 -6.27
CA GLY A 524 -4.41 -14.25 -7.06
C GLY A 524 -3.15 -14.11 -7.90
N CYS A 525 -3.21 -14.48 -9.18
CA CYS A 525 -2.06 -14.42 -10.09
C CYS A 525 -1.42 -13.02 -10.09
N GLU A 526 -0.13 -12.99 -9.79
CA GLU A 526 0.68 -11.79 -9.63
C GLU A 526 1.57 -11.49 -10.85
N ALA A 527 1.61 -12.41 -11.82
CA ALA A 527 2.38 -12.28 -13.05
C ALA A 527 1.95 -11.04 -13.85
N GLY A 528 2.90 -10.13 -14.11
CA GLY A 528 2.62 -8.85 -14.76
C GLY A 528 1.93 -7.81 -13.87
N ARG A 529 1.64 -8.13 -12.60
CA ARG A 529 0.93 -7.27 -11.66
C ARG A 529 1.83 -6.81 -10.51
N SER A 530 2.61 -7.73 -9.93
CA SER A 530 3.67 -7.42 -8.95
C SER A 530 5.06 -7.89 -9.32
N PHE A 531 5.18 -8.87 -10.22
CA PHE A 531 6.49 -9.35 -10.67
C PHE A 531 6.44 -9.80 -12.13
N PHE A 532 7.61 -10.05 -12.69
CA PHE A 532 7.79 -10.78 -13.94
C PHE A 532 9.08 -11.61 -13.87
N ALA A 533 9.39 -12.38 -14.92
CA ALA A 533 10.57 -13.21 -14.96
C ALA A 533 11.39 -13.08 -16.25
N VAL A 534 12.62 -13.58 -16.19
CA VAL A 534 13.53 -13.78 -17.32
C VAL A 534 13.96 -15.24 -17.34
N ALA A 535 13.75 -15.90 -18.48
CA ALA A 535 14.11 -17.30 -18.69
C ALA A 535 15.63 -17.48 -18.91
N ALA A 536 16.10 -18.72 -18.91
CA ALA A 536 17.52 -19.03 -19.08
C ALA A 536 18.13 -18.63 -20.44
N ASP A 537 17.33 -18.28 -21.45
CA ASP A 537 17.83 -17.65 -22.70
C ASP A 537 17.85 -16.13 -22.69
N GLY A 538 17.46 -15.50 -21.58
CA GLY A 538 17.44 -14.05 -21.42
C GLY A 538 16.16 -13.38 -21.94
N SER A 539 15.17 -14.16 -22.38
CA SER A 539 13.89 -13.64 -22.81
C SER A 539 12.98 -13.28 -21.61
N PHE A 540 12.19 -12.22 -21.78
CA PHE A 540 11.26 -11.74 -20.76
C PHE A 540 9.93 -12.48 -20.85
N THR A 541 9.40 -12.86 -19.69
CA THR A 541 8.11 -13.55 -19.55
C THR A 541 7.35 -13.03 -18.34
N PRO A 542 6.00 -13.05 -18.33
CA PRO A 542 5.25 -12.66 -17.14
C PRO A 542 5.50 -13.61 -15.95
N CYS A 543 5.81 -14.88 -16.23
CA CYS A 543 6.10 -15.91 -15.23
C CYS A 543 6.76 -17.12 -15.91
N LEU A 544 7.74 -17.76 -15.25
CA LEU A 544 8.47 -18.93 -15.79
C LEU A 544 7.57 -20.12 -16.14
N TYR A 545 6.36 -20.20 -15.56
CA TYR A 545 5.39 -21.27 -15.87
C TYR A 545 4.53 -20.98 -17.12
N MET A 546 4.59 -19.79 -17.72
CA MET A 546 3.75 -19.42 -18.87
C MET A 546 4.34 -19.83 -20.22
N GLU A 547 5.58 -20.32 -20.25
CA GLU A 547 6.35 -20.51 -21.49
C GLU A 547 6.13 -21.85 -22.21
N LYS A 548 5.21 -22.72 -21.74
CA LYS A 548 5.12 -24.11 -22.22
C LYS A 548 3.84 -24.51 -22.96
N ASN A 549 2.93 -23.57 -23.25
CA ASN A 549 1.69 -23.87 -23.99
C ASN A 549 1.69 -23.24 -25.39
N ALA A 550 1.83 -24.10 -26.40
CA ALA A 550 1.76 -23.78 -27.84
C ALA A 550 0.40 -23.23 -28.32
N GLU A 551 -0.62 -23.20 -27.45
CA GLU A 551 -1.98 -22.74 -27.77
C GLU A 551 -2.32 -21.37 -27.16
N THR A 552 -1.44 -20.78 -26.35
CA THR A 552 -1.52 -19.35 -26.03
C THR A 552 -0.98 -18.56 -27.22
N PRO A 553 -1.70 -17.55 -27.73
CA PRO A 553 -1.47 -16.99 -29.06
C PRO A 553 -0.12 -16.27 -29.15
N SER A 554 0.98 -16.96 -29.48
CA SER A 554 2.26 -16.34 -29.89
C SER A 554 2.82 -15.22 -28.95
N THR A 555 2.39 -15.15 -27.70
CA THR A 555 2.60 -14.00 -26.79
C THR A 555 3.51 -14.30 -25.59
N GLY A 556 4.24 -15.42 -25.57
CA GLY A 556 5.04 -15.81 -24.38
C GLY A 556 6.26 -14.93 -24.11
N TYR A 557 6.83 -14.34 -25.17
CA TYR A 557 8.09 -13.60 -25.10
C TYR A 557 7.98 -12.28 -25.84
N CYS A 558 8.48 -11.22 -25.22
CA CYS A 558 8.66 -9.93 -25.87
C CYS A 558 10.16 -9.71 -26.10
N ASN A 559 10.55 -9.31 -27.32
CA ASN A 559 11.91 -8.85 -27.61
C ASN A 559 12.14 -7.42 -27.07
N THR A 560 11.74 -7.17 -25.84
CA THR A 560 12.08 -5.94 -25.13
C THR A 560 13.48 -6.07 -24.57
N GLU A 561 14.27 -5.02 -24.68
CA GLU A 561 15.68 -5.07 -24.28
C GLU A 561 15.86 -4.85 -22.77
N ASN A 562 14.93 -4.14 -22.12
CA ASN A 562 15.01 -3.66 -20.73
C ASN A 562 13.71 -3.87 -19.92
N ILE A 563 13.84 -3.75 -18.60
CA ILE A 563 12.76 -3.96 -17.61
C ILE A 563 11.59 -3.00 -17.80
N VAL A 564 11.86 -1.72 -18.06
CA VAL A 564 10.83 -0.67 -18.14
C VAL A 564 9.93 -0.91 -19.34
N ASP A 565 10.53 -1.15 -20.52
CA ASP A 565 9.78 -1.41 -21.74
C ASP A 565 8.93 -2.66 -21.62
N PHE A 566 9.46 -3.74 -21.02
CA PHE A 566 8.66 -4.93 -20.77
C PHE A 566 7.49 -4.64 -19.83
N TRP A 567 7.73 -3.96 -18.71
CA TRP A 567 6.70 -3.70 -17.71
C TRP A 567 5.59 -2.77 -18.23
N GLU A 568 5.94 -1.71 -18.96
CA GLU A 568 5.01 -0.65 -19.35
C GLU A 568 4.35 -0.91 -20.71
N LYS A 569 5.09 -1.50 -21.67
CA LYS A 569 4.65 -1.57 -23.08
C LYS A 569 4.30 -2.98 -23.56
N SER A 570 4.58 -4.02 -22.78
CA SER A 570 4.26 -5.39 -23.18
C SER A 570 2.75 -5.58 -23.31
N SER A 571 2.30 -5.92 -24.53
CA SER A 571 0.91 -6.31 -24.81
C SER A 571 0.47 -7.55 -24.04
N VAL A 572 1.44 -8.43 -23.72
CA VAL A 572 1.23 -9.64 -22.91
C VAL A 572 0.83 -9.24 -21.49
N LEU A 573 1.59 -8.32 -20.88
CA LEU A 573 1.27 -7.82 -19.55
C LEU A 573 -0.02 -7.01 -19.55
N GLY A 574 -0.27 -6.20 -20.59
CA GLY A 574 -1.54 -5.50 -20.77
C GLY A 574 -2.74 -6.46 -20.76
N THR A 575 -2.66 -7.53 -21.54
CA THR A 575 -3.71 -8.57 -21.58
C THR A 575 -3.88 -9.25 -20.22
N LEU A 576 -2.79 -9.60 -19.53
CA LEU A 576 -2.84 -10.22 -18.20
C LEU A 576 -3.43 -9.31 -17.13
N ARG A 577 -3.14 -8.01 -17.19
CA ARG A 577 -3.69 -7.02 -16.24
C ARG A 577 -5.20 -6.85 -16.39
N CYS A 578 -5.72 -7.05 -17.60
CA CYS A 578 -7.16 -7.11 -17.88
C CYS A 578 -7.77 -8.52 -17.68
N SER A 579 -6.93 -9.56 -17.58
CA SER A 579 -7.39 -10.94 -17.43
C SER A 579 -8.03 -11.17 -16.05
N GLY A 580 -9.20 -11.82 -16.04
CA GLY A 580 -10.02 -12.03 -14.84
C GLY A 580 -11.39 -11.36 -14.91
N GLU A 581 -11.55 -10.35 -15.78
CA GLU A 581 -12.85 -9.81 -16.16
C GLU A 581 -13.39 -10.65 -17.34
N GLY A 582 -14.37 -11.52 -17.09
CA GLY A 582 -15.08 -12.22 -18.17
C GLY A 582 -14.83 -13.73 -18.33
N ILE A 583 -14.25 -14.42 -17.35
CA ILE A 583 -14.35 -15.90 -17.31
C ILE A 583 -15.81 -16.24 -16.97
N SER A 584 -16.55 -16.73 -17.97
CA SER A 584 -17.98 -17.07 -17.84
C SER A 584 -18.27 -18.00 -16.66
N GLU A 585 -17.37 -18.94 -16.44
CA GLU A 585 -17.43 -19.91 -15.35
C GLU A 585 -17.32 -19.18 -14.01
N CYS A 586 -16.48 -18.16 -13.86
CA CYS A 586 -16.36 -17.44 -12.59
C CYS A 586 -17.47 -16.40 -12.35
N ALA A 587 -18.32 -16.10 -13.33
CA ALA A 587 -19.28 -14.99 -13.25
C ALA A 587 -20.28 -15.11 -12.07
N ASN A 588 -20.62 -16.33 -11.67
CA ASN A 588 -21.55 -16.60 -10.57
C ASN A 588 -20.85 -17.12 -9.30
N CYS A 589 -19.52 -17.16 -9.27
CA CYS A 589 -18.79 -17.63 -8.10
C CYS A 589 -18.79 -16.57 -7.00
N CYS A 590 -19.11 -16.95 -5.76
CA CYS A 590 -19.07 -16.05 -4.61
C CYS A 590 -17.68 -15.43 -4.35
N PHE A 591 -16.61 -16.08 -4.83
CA PHE A 591 -15.24 -15.61 -4.72
C PHE A 591 -14.73 -14.84 -5.96
N GLN A 592 -15.57 -14.56 -6.96
CA GLN A 592 -15.14 -13.92 -8.22
C GLN A 592 -14.31 -12.64 -7.99
N ARG A 593 -14.71 -11.81 -7.01
CA ARG A 593 -14.00 -10.55 -6.68
C ARG A 593 -12.79 -10.74 -5.76
N ARG A 594 -12.62 -11.95 -5.23
CA ARG A 594 -11.64 -12.33 -4.20
C ARG A 594 -10.64 -13.37 -4.68
N CYS A 595 -10.70 -13.77 -5.94
CA CYS A 595 -9.85 -14.81 -6.50
C CYS A 595 -9.42 -14.39 -7.92
N LEU A 596 -8.16 -14.62 -8.25
CA LEU A 596 -7.67 -14.60 -9.64
C LEU A 596 -6.79 -15.83 -9.87
N HIS A 597 -7.33 -16.83 -10.57
CA HIS A 597 -6.62 -18.09 -10.76
C HIS A 597 -5.29 -17.94 -11.51
N CYS A 598 -4.44 -18.95 -11.42
CA CYS A 598 -3.14 -19.00 -12.10
C CYS A 598 -3.30 -18.89 -13.62
N GLN A 599 -2.89 -17.76 -14.21
CA GLN A 599 -3.05 -17.52 -15.65
C GLN A 599 -2.19 -18.47 -16.51
N ALA A 600 -1.15 -19.11 -15.94
CA ALA A 600 -0.35 -20.13 -16.64
C ALA A 600 -1.10 -21.45 -16.88
N LEU A 601 -2.09 -21.78 -16.05
CA LEU A 601 -2.95 -22.96 -16.23
C LEU A 601 -4.16 -22.66 -17.14
N GLY A 602 -4.51 -21.37 -17.32
CA GLY A 602 -5.63 -20.95 -18.17
C GLY A 602 -6.94 -21.68 -17.84
N LYS A 603 -7.62 -22.18 -18.87
CA LYS A 603 -8.91 -22.90 -18.76
C LYS A 603 -8.78 -24.33 -18.22
N ASP A 604 -7.57 -24.85 -18.05
CA ASP A 604 -7.36 -26.24 -17.64
C ASP A 604 -7.54 -26.46 -16.13
N ILE A 605 -7.84 -25.40 -15.37
CA ILE A 605 -8.14 -25.49 -13.94
C ILE A 605 -9.57 -26.00 -13.72
N SER A 606 -9.70 -27.19 -13.14
CA SER A 606 -10.95 -27.65 -12.54
C SER A 606 -11.08 -27.06 -11.13
N CYS A 607 -11.85 -25.98 -10.96
CA CYS A 607 -11.98 -25.29 -9.68
C CYS A 607 -13.02 -25.98 -8.75
N PRO A 608 -12.62 -26.51 -7.59
CA PRO A 608 -13.52 -27.21 -6.66
C PRO A 608 -14.47 -26.26 -5.92
N VAL A 609 -14.17 -24.96 -5.94
CA VAL A 609 -14.94 -23.90 -5.27
C VAL A 609 -16.13 -23.44 -6.12
N TYR A 610 -16.24 -23.90 -7.38
CA TYR A 610 -17.28 -23.46 -8.31
C TYR A 610 -18.68 -23.98 -7.97
N HIS A 611 -18.78 -25.16 -7.33
CA HIS A 611 -20.03 -25.89 -7.14
C HIS A 611 -20.59 -25.86 -5.71
N ALA A 612 -20.01 -25.06 -4.82
CA ALA A 612 -20.30 -25.12 -3.39
C ALA A 612 -21.48 -24.26 -2.92
N LEU A 613 -22.32 -23.73 -3.82
CA LEU A 613 -23.52 -22.96 -3.49
C LEU A 613 -24.68 -23.30 -4.41
#